data_AF-A0A0Q4X8G6-F1
#
_entry.id   AF-A0A0Q4X8G6-F1
#
_cell.length_a   1.000
_cell.length_b   1.000
_cell.length_c   1.000
_cell.angle_alpha   90.00
_cell.angle_beta   90.00
_cell.angle_gamma   90.00
#
_symmetry.space_group_name_H-M   'P 1'
#
loop_
_entity.id
_entity.type
_entity.pdbx_description
1 polymer ?
#
loop_
_entity_poly.entity_id
_entity_poly.type
_entity_poly.pdbx_seq_one_letter_code
_entity_poly.pdbx_strand_id
1 'polypeptide(L)' 'MVQHITTLAALRAIAEGRRAPRQKYAALQRAALIRVIGHGPRSKPVITDAGRAALSNGRAS' A
#
# COMPACT_ATOMS: atom_id res chain seq x y z
N MET A 1 15.91 -2.17 6.89
CA MET A 1 14.83 -2.66 7.78
C MET A 1 13.72 -1.61 8.01
N VAL A 2 14.03 -0.38 8.44
CA VAL A 2 13.03 0.68 8.74
C VAL A 2 12.11 1.03 7.56
N GLN A 3 12.64 1.10 6.34
CA GLN A 3 11.81 1.36 5.14
C GLN A 3 10.84 0.22 4.82
N HIS A 4 11.21 -1.02 5.14
CA HIS A 4 10.37 -2.19 4.91
C HIS A 4 9.18 -2.21 5.90
N ILE A 5 9.44 -1.92 7.18
CA ILE A 5 8.40 -1.85 8.23
C ILE A 5 7.39 -0.74 7.92
N THR A 6 7.86 0.44 7.52
CA THR A 6 6.98 1.55 7.15
C THR A 6 6.15 1.27 5.88
N THR A 7 6.67 0.45 4.96
CA THR A 7 5.95 0.04 3.74
C THR A 7 4.83 -0.96 4.06
N LEU A 8 5.08 -1.95 4.93
CA LEU A 8 4.06 -2.89 5.40
C LEU A 8 2.97 -2.19 6.22
N ALA A 9 3.33 -1.25 7.09
CA ALA A 9 2.36 -0.45 7.85
C ALA A 9 1.46 0.39 6.93
N ALA A 10 2.03 1.02 5.89
CA ALA A 10 1.27 1.76 4.91
C ALA A 10 0.34 0.85 4.08
N LEU A 11 0.81 -0.32 3.67
CA LEU A 11 0.01 -1.35 3.00
C LEU A 11 -1.17 -1.82 3.86
N ARG A 12 -0.91 -2.09 5.14
CA ARG A 12 -1.95 -2.50 6.10
C ARG A 12 -3.00 -1.41 6.28
N ALA A 13 -2.58 -0.16 6.44
CA ALA A 13 -3.50 0.97 6.55
C ALA A 13 -4.44 1.05 5.33
N ILE A 14 -3.90 0.88 4.11
CA ILE A 14 -4.70 0.88 2.87
C ILE A 14 -5.66 -0.32 2.83
N ALA A 15 -5.20 -1.51 3.22
CA ALA A 15 -6.04 -2.72 3.29
C ALA A 15 -7.22 -2.57 4.27
N GLU A 16 -7.02 -1.83 5.36
CA GLU A 16 -8.04 -1.50 6.36
C GLU A 16 -8.92 -0.30 5.96
N GLY A 17 -8.76 0.24 4.74
CA GLY A 17 -9.52 1.41 4.26
C GLY A 17 -9.09 2.75 4.88
N ARG A 18 -7.96 2.77 5.61
CA ARG A 18 -7.37 3.99 6.18
C ARG A 18 -6.48 4.70 5.15
N ARG A 19 -6.37 6.02 5.27
CA ARG A 19 -5.42 6.81 4.46
C ARG A 19 -4.00 6.59 4.96
N ALA A 20 -3.12 6.11 4.08
CA ALA A 20 -1.68 6.14 4.35
C ALA A 20 -1.07 7.47 3.86
N PRO A 21 0.14 7.84 4.30
CA PRO A 21 0.82 9.04 3.84
C PRO A 21 1.02 9.04 2.32
N ARG A 22 0.62 10.12 1.64
CA ARG A 22 0.71 10.26 0.17
C ARG A 22 2.11 9.96 -0.39
N GLN A 23 3.14 10.32 0.35
CA GLN A 23 4.55 10.09 -0.01
C GLN A 23 4.87 8.61 -0.24
N LYS A 24 4.12 7.69 0.40
CA LYS A 24 4.32 6.24 0.26
C LYS A 24 3.52 5.64 -0.90
N TYR A 25 2.49 6.31 -1.41
CA TYR A 25 1.70 5.80 -2.53
C TYR A 25 2.54 5.64 -3.80
N ALA A 26 3.42 6.59 -4.11
CA ALA A 26 4.27 6.49 -5.29
C ALA A 26 5.17 5.25 -5.25
N ALA A 27 5.76 4.93 -4.10
CA ALA A 27 6.59 3.74 -3.92
C ALA A 27 5.76 2.45 -4.04
N LEU A 28 4.61 2.39 -3.37
CA LEU A 28 3.70 1.25 -3.41
C LEU A 28 3.12 1.00 -4.81
N GLN A 29 2.87 2.07 -5.56
CA GLN A 29 2.33 2.02 -6.92
C GLN A 29 3.42 1.60 -7.92
N ARG A 30 4.67 2.10 -7.80
CA ARG A 30 5.80 1.61 -8.59
C ARG A 30 6.08 0.12 -8.37
N ALA A 31 5.89 -0.36 -7.15
CA ALA A 31 6.03 -1.78 -6.81
C ALA A 31 4.78 -2.62 -7.14
N ALA A 32 3.76 -2.04 -7.80
CA ALA A 32 2.50 -2.70 -8.14
C ALA A 32 1.73 -3.29 -6.95
N LEU A 33 1.99 -2.82 -5.72
CA LEU A 33 1.34 -3.29 -4.48
C LEU A 33 -0.02 -2.62 -4.23
N ILE A 34 -0.22 -1.44 -4.81
CA ILE A 34 -1.50 -0.73 -4.80
C ILE A 34 -1.81 -0.19 -6.19
N ARG A 35 -3.09 0.07 -6.43
CA ARG A 35 -3.58 0.88 -7.55
C ARG A 35 -4.35 2.07 -7.00
N VAL A 36 -4.24 3.21 -7.66
CA VAL A 36 -5.04 4.39 -7.33
C VAL A 36 -6.20 4.46 -8.31
N ILE A 37 -7.42 4.38 -7.80
CA ILE A 37 -8.65 4.47 -8.60
C ILE A 37 -9.34 5.82 -8.37
N GLY A 38 -9.96 6.35 -9.41
CA GLY A 38 -10.62 7.66 -9.39
C GLY A 38 -9.74 8.79 -9.93
N HIS A 39 -10.37 9.94 -10.17
CA HIS A 39 -9.73 11.09 -10.81
C HIS A 39 -9.55 12.25 -9.82
N GLY A 40 -8.39 12.90 -9.89
CA GLY A 40 -8.06 14.09 -9.10
C GLY A 40 -8.21 13.88 -7.58
N PRO A 41 -8.85 14.80 -6.84
CA PRO A 41 -8.91 14.74 -5.37
C PRO A 41 -9.72 13.57 -4.81
N ARG A 42 -10.53 12.89 -5.64
CA ARG A 42 -11.32 11.71 -5.25
C ARG A 42 -10.57 10.38 -5.43
N SER A 43 -9.30 10.44 -5.80
CA SER A 43 -8.45 9.26 -5.93
C SER A 43 -8.37 8.46 -4.62
N LYS A 44 -8.64 7.15 -4.67
CA LYS A 44 -8.54 6.23 -3.54
C LYS A 44 -7.50 5.14 -3.83
N PRO A 45 -6.58 4.84 -2.91
CA PRO A 45 -5.70 3.69 -3.05
C PRO A 45 -6.49 2.40 -2.79
N VAL A 46 -6.22 1.37 -3.59
CA VAL A 46 -6.77 0.02 -3.44
C VAL A 46 -5.61 -0.96 -3.51
N ILE A 47 -5.60 -1.94 -2.60
CA ILE A 47 -4.58 -2.98 -2.57
C ILE A 47 -4.73 -3.95 -3.77
N THR A 48 -3.62 -4.32 -4.40
CA THR A 48 -3.60 -5.36 -5.44
C THR A 48 -3.42 -6.74 -4.84
N ASP A 49 -3.52 -7.78 -5.67
CA ASP A 49 -3.22 -9.14 -5.23
C ASP A 49 -1.73 -9.30 -4.87
N ALA A 50 -0.83 -8.62 -5.59
CA ALA A 50 0.59 -8.54 -5.21
C ALA A 50 0.78 -7.81 -3.86
N GLY A 51 0.03 -6.74 -3.61
CA GLY A 51 0.02 -6.06 -2.31
C GLY A 51 -0.44 -6.95 -1.17
N ARG A 52 -1.52 -7.74 -1.40
CA ARG A 52 -2.02 -8.73 -0.45
C ARG A 52 -0.99 -9.83 -0.17
N ALA A 53 -0.36 -10.36 -1.21
CA ALA A 53 0.69 -11.36 -1.08
C ALA A 53 1.90 -10.83 -0.29
N ALA A 54 2.35 -9.61 -0.58
CA ALA A 54 3.43 -8.95 0.16
C ALA A 54 3.08 -8.75 1.65
N LEU A 55 1.83 -8.40 1.95
CA LEU A 55 1.32 -8.30 3.32
C LEU A 55 1.30 -9.64 4.04
N SER A 56 0.92 -10.72 3.35
CA SER A 56 0.91 -12.08 3.89
C SER A 56 2.33 -12.58 4.16
N ASN A 57 3.24 -12.42 3.20
CA ASN A 57 4.64 -12.83 3.31
C ASN A 57 5.38 -12.03 4.39
N GLY A 58 5.12 -10.72 4.48
CA GLY A 58 5.69 -9.86 5.51
C GLY A 58 5.11 -10.08 6.92
N ARG A 59 4.08 -10.91 7.07
CA ARG A 59 3.55 -11.38 8.37
C ARG A 59 4.10 -12.76 8.75
N ALA A 60 4.61 -13.50 7.77
CA ALA A 60 5.20 -14.83 7.94
C ALA A 60 6.72 -14.80 8.21
N SER A 61 7.36 -13.64 8.03
CA SER A 61 8.72 -13.34 8.49
C SER A 61 8.69 -12.61 9.82
#